data_AF-F0WT77-F1
#
_entry.id   AF-F0WT77-F1
#
_cell.length_a   1.000
_cell.length_b   1.000
_cell.length_c   1.000
_cell.angle_alpha   90.00
_cell.angle_beta   90.00
_cell.angle_gamma   90.00
#
_symmetry.space_group_name_H-M   'P 1'
#
loop_
_entity.id
_entity.type
_entity.pdbx_description
1 polymer ?
#
loop_
_entity_poly.entity_id
_entity_poly.type
_entity_poly.pdbx_seq_one_letter_code
_entity_poly.pdbx_strand_id
1 'polypeptide(L)'
;MKEASENSIHSDNYNDNYKTSRSEFKAPHRSIEVAFHPSHSDKRDGPDFRLDSSWRYELDTIISEFRQILVHFLHPIFIVVQCICYKLYFYLLAMAHLCFSSDYKRSQVTYKQLNQTLSTLNISQHVSKRIIYIRHGESEWNVLFNRPWSSSTVWYAIQALLKEFIALPTSGSIFLDSPLSTTGVRKSLLLQKRIRSLSDALNEYSSASKISLLHCLQTSSADSIIVTSNLRRSIQTALIASKGRLQLDKEQLYVLSSLQEIGRNMDTLSLGTTANNNPSDGVDAISTCDRNAVRNYSNNSTSAEQKKAKLNWSWNHGNKAVFGCAQARMKQFLEWVFARQERVVIVYGHSLWLREFCRLYLTPGLDHPMKRIKLHNCEVVSFVVEHHQGRFHIEPKSFLFI
;
A
#
# COMPACT_ATOMS: atom_id res chain seq x y z
N MET A 1 -2.69 -60.70 14.32
CA MET A 1 -3.58 -61.58 13.52
C MET A 1 -4.48 -60.67 12.71
N LYS A 2 -4.45 -60.56 11.38
CA LYS A 2 -3.76 -61.19 10.23
C LYS A 2 -3.80 -60.11 9.13
N GLU A 3 -2.66 -59.77 8.51
CA GLU A 3 -2.32 -60.09 7.10
C GLU A 3 -3.32 -59.54 6.07
N ALA A 4 -2.98 -58.59 5.19
CA ALA A 4 -1.96 -58.55 4.11
C ALA A 4 -2.58 -58.86 2.73
N SER A 5 -2.34 -57.97 1.77
CA SER A 5 -2.02 -58.22 0.34
C SER A 5 -2.13 -56.87 -0.39
N GLU A 6 -1.04 -56.20 -0.79
CA GLU A 6 -0.25 -56.47 -1.99
C GLU A 6 -1.09 -56.72 -3.25
N ASN A 7 -1.03 -55.79 -4.20
CA ASN A 7 -0.65 -56.11 -5.57
C ASN A 7 -0.26 -54.86 -6.37
N SER A 8 0.71 -55.09 -7.24
CA SER A 8 1.56 -54.15 -7.95
C SER A 8 1.36 -54.23 -9.47
N ILE A 9 2.03 -53.31 -10.18
CA ILE A 9 2.53 -53.40 -11.58
C ILE A 9 1.57 -52.94 -12.72
N HIS A 10 1.88 -51.77 -13.30
CA HIS A 10 2.40 -51.57 -14.69
C HIS A 10 2.47 -50.05 -14.97
N SER A 11 3.66 -49.44 -15.01
CA SER A 11 4.51 -49.17 -16.20
C SER A 11 3.82 -48.38 -17.32
N ASP A 12 4.28 -47.15 -17.54
CA ASP A 12 4.61 -46.54 -18.85
C ASP A 12 5.28 -45.18 -18.54
N ASN A 13 6.62 -45.09 -18.55
CA ASN A 13 7.41 -44.69 -19.72
C ASN A 13 6.83 -43.51 -20.51
N TYR A 14 7.17 -42.29 -20.09
CA TYR A 14 7.39 -41.20 -21.04
C TYR A 14 8.62 -40.39 -20.62
N ASN A 15 9.73 -40.75 -21.27
CA ASN A 15 10.90 -39.91 -21.46
C ASN A 15 10.52 -38.81 -22.46
N ASP A 16 10.85 -37.56 -22.20
CA ASP A 16 11.85 -36.85 -23.02
C ASP A 16 11.98 -35.36 -22.67
N ASN A 17 13.19 -35.03 -22.25
CA ASN A 17 14.03 -33.98 -22.84
C ASN A 17 13.40 -32.61 -23.14
N TYR A 18 13.61 -31.65 -22.24
CA TYR A 18 13.96 -30.28 -22.65
C TYR A 18 15.32 -29.89 -22.08
N LYS A 19 16.36 -30.28 -22.81
CA LYS A 19 17.69 -29.69 -22.73
C LYS A 19 17.65 -28.27 -23.27
N THR A 20 18.15 -27.37 -22.44
CA THR A 20 19.01 -26.23 -22.76
C THR A 20 19.44 -26.12 -24.23
N SER A 21 19.08 -25.02 -24.88
CA SER A 21 19.84 -24.46 -26.00
C SER A 21 19.96 -22.94 -25.81
N ARG A 22 21.01 -22.58 -25.09
CA ARG A 22 21.66 -21.27 -25.10
C ARG A 22 22.33 -21.16 -26.47
N SER A 23 21.71 -20.47 -27.42
CA SER A 23 22.37 -20.11 -28.69
C SER A 23 22.84 -18.67 -28.62
N GLU A 24 24.15 -18.52 -28.46
CA GLU A 24 24.91 -17.32 -28.77
C GLU A 24 24.62 -16.88 -30.21
N PHE A 25 23.99 -15.72 -30.39
CA PHE A 25 24.06 -15.03 -31.66
C PHE A 25 25.21 -14.03 -31.62
N LYS A 26 26.33 -14.49 -32.19
CA LYS A 26 27.45 -13.65 -32.65
C LYS A 26 26.93 -12.55 -33.57
N ALA A 27 27.36 -11.32 -33.29
CA ALA A 27 27.28 -10.20 -34.19
C ALA A 27 28.05 -10.47 -35.49
N PRO A 28 27.54 -10.00 -36.64
CA PRO A 28 28.38 -9.62 -37.75
C PRO A 28 28.39 -8.09 -37.87
N HIS A 29 29.55 -7.51 -37.59
CA HIS A 29 29.95 -6.23 -38.16
C HIS A 29 29.85 -6.32 -39.69
N ARG A 30 29.05 -5.45 -40.31
CA ARG A 30 29.22 -5.01 -41.70
C ARG A 30 28.70 -3.58 -41.82
N SER A 31 29.55 -2.63 -41.47
CA SER A 31 29.48 -1.27 -41.98
C SER A 31 29.70 -1.32 -43.49
N ILE A 32 28.69 -0.86 -44.23
CA ILE A 32 28.82 -0.62 -45.67
C ILE A 32 29.62 0.67 -45.81
N GLU A 33 30.93 0.54 -46.02
CA GLU A 33 31.76 1.62 -46.55
C GLU A 33 31.45 1.76 -48.04
N VAL A 34 30.73 2.81 -48.39
CA VAL A 34 30.60 3.26 -49.78
C VAL A 34 31.89 4.03 -50.11
N ALA A 35 32.81 3.34 -50.78
CA ALA A 35 34.01 3.93 -51.36
C ALA A 35 33.62 4.86 -52.52
N PHE A 36 33.62 6.18 -52.29
CA PHE A 36 33.65 7.17 -53.35
C PHE A 36 35.11 7.45 -53.72
N HIS A 37 35.50 7.06 -54.93
CA HIS A 37 36.75 7.46 -55.56
C HIS A 37 36.74 8.98 -55.79
N PRO A 38 37.77 9.74 -55.38
CA PRO A 38 37.90 11.14 -55.75
C PRO A 38 38.48 11.22 -57.16
N SER A 39 37.67 11.66 -58.12
CA SER A 39 38.15 12.05 -59.44
C SER A 39 38.89 13.38 -59.36
N HIS A 40 40.05 13.38 -60.00
CA HIS A 40 40.98 14.47 -60.19
C HIS A 40 40.37 15.80 -60.69
N SER A 41 41.06 16.86 -60.26
CA SER A 41 41.28 18.15 -60.95
C SER A 41 40.09 19.05 -61.24
N ASP A 42 39.93 20.08 -60.40
CA ASP A 42 39.79 21.44 -60.93
C ASP A 42 40.45 22.43 -59.95
N LYS A 43 41.65 22.90 -60.29
CA LYS A 43 42.34 24.00 -59.58
C LYS A 43 41.71 25.30 -60.04
N ARG A 44 40.71 25.78 -59.31
CA ARG A 44 40.29 27.18 -59.34
C ARG A 44 40.63 27.80 -57.99
N ASP A 45 41.76 28.50 -57.94
CA ASP A 45 42.15 29.40 -56.87
C ASP A 45 41.18 30.59 -56.84
N GLY A 46 40.00 30.38 -56.25
CA GLY A 46 39.12 31.44 -55.80
C GLY A 46 39.44 31.79 -54.34
N PRO A 47 39.27 33.04 -53.90
CA PRO A 47 39.55 33.43 -52.52
C PRO A 47 38.73 32.56 -51.57
N ASP A 48 39.45 31.78 -50.75
CA ASP A 48 38.92 30.83 -49.76
C ASP A 48 38.19 31.65 -48.67
N PHE A 49 36.93 32.02 -48.93
CA PHE A 49 36.01 32.54 -47.93
C PHE A 49 35.64 31.36 -47.01
N ARG A 50 36.58 30.98 -46.14
CA ARG A 50 36.31 30.16 -44.97
C ARG A 50 35.39 30.98 -44.07
N LEU A 51 34.09 30.84 -44.30
CA LEU A 51 33.05 31.26 -43.39
C LEU A 51 33.37 30.62 -42.04
N ASP A 52 33.90 31.45 -41.16
CA ASP A 52 34.32 31.11 -39.81
C ASP A 52 33.22 30.30 -39.12
N SER A 53 33.45 29.02 -38.86
CA SER A 53 32.47 28.14 -38.21
C SER A 53 32.27 28.48 -36.72
N SER A 54 33.01 29.45 -36.17
CA SER A 54 32.90 29.92 -34.78
C SER A 54 31.47 30.34 -34.41
N TRP A 55 30.77 31.04 -35.32
CA TRP A 55 29.42 31.53 -35.03
C TRP A 55 28.39 30.41 -34.80
N ARG A 56 28.60 29.21 -35.39
CA ARG A 56 27.69 28.06 -35.17
C ARG A 56 27.86 27.50 -33.76
N TYR A 57 29.10 27.37 -33.29
CA TYR A 57 29.40 26.91 -31.94
C TYR A 57 28.89 27.90 -30.87
N GLU A 58 29.05 29.19 -31.11
CA GLU A 58 28.49 30.25 -30.26
C GLU A 58 26.97 30.22 -30.23
N LEU A 59 26.31 30.05 -31.39
CA LEU A 59 24.85 29.95 -31.48
C LEU A 59 24.32 28.70 -30.77
N ASP A 60 24.94 27.54 -30.94
CA ASP A 60 24.54 26.30 -30.26
C ASP A 60 24.70 26.40 -28.74
N THR A 61 25.74 27.10 -28.28
CA THR A 61 25.98 27.38 -26.85
C THR A 61 24.87 28.29 -26.31
N ILE A 62 24.54 29.39 -27.01
CA ILE A 62 23.47 30.30 -26.61
C ILE A 62 22.11 29.59 -26.57
N ILE A 63 21.81 28.75 -27.57
CA ILE A 63 20.56 27.97 -27.62
C ILE A 63 20.51 26.97 -26.46
N SER A 64 21.62 26.30 -26.14
CA SER A 64 21.72 25.38 -25.01
C SER A 64 21.46 26.09 -23.67
N GLU A 65 22.10 27.23 -23.43
CA GLU A 65 21.92 28.03 -22.22
C GLU A 65 20.48 28.54 -22.10
N PHE A 66 19.90 29.06 -23.19
CA PHE A 66 18.51 29.52 -23.20
C PHE A 66 17.52 28.38 -22.92
N ARG A 67 17.77 27.20 -23.50
CA ARG A 67 16.98 25.99 -23.22
C ARG A 67 17.10 25.56 -21.76
N GLN A 68 18.29 25.63 -21.16
CA GLN A 68 18.47 25.31 -19.74
C GLN A 68 17.69 26.30 -18.85
N ILE A 69 17.77 27.61 -19.13
CA ILE A 69 17.00 28.64 -18.42
C ILE A 69 15.49 28.36 -18.53
N LEU A 70 15.02 28.06 -19.75
CA LEU A 70 13.62 27.75 -20.00
C LEU A 70 13.17 26.50 -19.23
N VAL A 71 13.98 25.43 -19.23
CA VAL A 71 13.70 24.20 -18.47
C VAL A 71 13.69 24.49 -16.97
N HIS A 72 14.67 25.21 -16.45
CA HIS A 72 14.75 25.55 -15.02
C HIS A 72 13.55 26.40 -14.55
N PHE A 73 13.01 27.26 -15.41
CA PHE A 73 11.86 28.11 -15.08
C PHE A 73 10.51 27.40 -15.30
N LEU A 74 10.33 26.70 -16.42
CA LEU A 74 9.05 26.06 -16.76
C LEU A 74 8.82 24.76 -16.00
N HIS A 75 9.86 24.00 -15.69
CA HIS A 75 9.71 22.70 -15.03
C HIS A 75 9.04 22.79 -13.63
N PRO A 76 9.43 23.71 -12.73
CA PRO A 76 8.72 23.90 -11.46
C PRO A 76 7.25 24.33 -11.65
N ILE A 77 6.97 25.19 -12.64
CA ILE A 77 5.60 25.63 -12.95
C ILE A 77 4.77 24.42 -13.41
N PHE A 78 5.32 23.59 -14.29
CA PHE A 78 4.65 22.38 -14.76
C PHE A 78 4.35 21.41 -13.61
N ILE A 79 5.31 21.19 -12.70
CA ILE A 79 5.09 20.37 -11.49
C ILE A 79 3.94 20.92 -10.63
N VAL A 80 3.92 22.24 -10.40
CA VAL A 80 2.86 22.89 -9.62
C VAL A 80 1.49 22.70 -10.28
N VAL A 81 1.39 22.96 -11.59
CA VAL A 81 0.15 22.76 -12.36
C VAL A 81 -0.29 21.30 -12.29
N GLN A 82 0.64 20.35 -12.45
CA GLN A 82 0.37 18.92 -12.35
C GLN A 82 -0.17 18.54 -10.96
N CYS A 83 0.40 19.06 -9.87
CA CYS A 83 -0.08 18.84 -8.51
C CYS A 83 -1.50 19.36 -8.29
N ILE A 84 -1.79 20.58 -8.79
CA ILE A 84 -3.12 21.19 -8.70
C ILE A 84 -4.13 20.35 -9.48
N CYS A 85 -3.85 20.03 -10.74
CA CYS A 85 -4.73 19.20 -11.58
C CYS A 85 -4.99 17.83 -10.96
N TYR A 86 -3.95 17.18 -10.43
CA TYR A 86 -4.05 15.89 -9.74
C TYR A 86 -4.99 15.97 -8.53
N LYS A 87 -4.85 17.00 -7.69
CA LYS A 87 -5.76 17.19 -6.54
C LYS A 87 -7.18 17.50 -6.94
N LEU A 88 -7.39 18.37 -7.92
CA LEU A 88 -8.72 18.68 -8.44
C LEU A 88 -9.41 17.41 -8.94
N TYR A 89 -8.70 16.55 -9.66
CA TYR A 89 -9.20 15.23 -10.03
C TYR A 89 -9.63 14.40 -8.81
N PHE A 90 -8.82 14.35 -7.75
CA PHE A 90 -9.19 13.62 -6.53
C PHE A 90 -10.36 14.22 -5.77
N TYR A 91 -10.50 15.54 -5.74
CA TYR A 91 -11.68 16.19 -5.17
C TYR A 91 -12.94 15.86 -5.97
N LEU A 92 -12.88 15.90 -7.30
CA LEU A 92 -13.99 15.48 -8.17
C LEU A 92 -14.34 14.00 -7.95
N LEU A 93 -13.34 13.13 -7.85
CA LEU A 93 -13.54 11.72 -7.54
C LEU A 93 -14.17 11.54 -6.15
N ALA A 94 -13.73 12.31 -5.15
CA ALA A 94 -14.30 12.29 -3.80
C ALA A 94 -15.77 12.75 -3.82
N MET A 95 -16.12 13.77 -4.59
CA MET A 95 -17.50 14.19 -4.80
C MET A 95 -18.32 13.10 -5.48
N ALA A 96 -17.78 12.43 -6.51
CA ALA A 96 -18.43 11.30 -7.13
C ALA A 96 -18.69 10.15 -6.13
N HIS A 97 -17.73 9.85 -5.24
CA HIS A 97 -17.95 8.90 -4.15
C HIS A 97 -19.01 9.38 -3.15
N LEU A 98 -19.02 10.66 -2.81
CA LEU A 98 -20.02 11.24 -1.91
C LEU A 98 -21.45 11.02 -2.43
N CYS A 99 -21.65 11.30 -3.72
CA CYS A 99 -22.96 11.21 -4.37
C CYS A 99 -23.37 9.79 -4.75
N PHE A 100 -22.43 8.99 -5.28
CA PHE A 100 -22.78 7.76 -6.01
C PHE A 100 -22.21 6.47 -5.40
N SER A 101 -21.43 6.55 -4.32
CA SER A 101 -20.73 5.37 -3.80
C SER A 101 -21.67 4.25 -3.34
N SER A 102 -21.41 3.06 -3.87
CA SER A 102 -22.05 1.79 -3.48
C SER A 102 -21.23 0.95 -2.51
N ASP A 103 -20.20 1.50 -1.88
CA ASP A 103 -19.25 0.74 -1.04
C ASP A 103 -19.96 -0.01 0.11
N TYR A 104 -21.08 0.54 0.62
CA TYR A 104 -21.96 -0.11 1.62
C TYR A 104 -23.00 -1.09 1.05
N LYS A 105 -23.25 -1.08 -0.26
CA LYS A 105 -24.25 -1.98 -0.85
C LYS A 105 -23.72 -3.41 -0.74
N ARG A 106 -24.37 -4.19 0.13
CA ARG A 106 -24.16 -5.63 0.22
C ARG A 106 -24.65 -6.24 -1.08
N SER A 107 -23.82 -7.00 -1.78
CA SER A 107 -24.25 -7.74 -2.97
C SER A 107 -25.29 -8.77 -2.52
N GLN A 108 -26.58 -8.48 -2.75
CA GLN A 108 -27.66 -9.44 -2.48
C GLN A 108 -27.52 -10.69 -3.36
N VAL A 109 -26.88 -10.54 -4.52
CA VAL A 109 -26.69 -11.61 -5.53
C VAL A 109 -25.86 -12.78 -4.97
N THR A 110 -24.96 -12.53 -4.03
CA THR A 110 -24.01 -13.55 -3.58
C THR A 110 -24.60 -14.55 -2.58
N TYR A 111 -25.64 -14.22 -1.80
CA TYR A 111 -26.22 -15.20 -0.85
C TYR A 111 -26.95 -16.36 -1.55
N LYS A 112 -27.51 -16.13 -2.74
CA LYS A 112 -28.26 -17.16 -3.50
C LYS A 112 -27.35 -18.03 -4.38
N GLN A 113 -26.39 -17.42 -5.09
CA GLN A 113 -25.49 -18.14 -6.01
C GLN A 113 -24.39 -18.93 -5.27
N LEU A 114 -23.91 -18.44 -4.12
CA LEU A 114 -22.85 -19.12 -3.35
C LEU A 114 -23.34 -20.42 -2.68
N ASN A 115 -24.65 -20.67 -2.61
CA ASN A 115 -25.21 -21.94 -2.15
C ASN A 115 -25.31 -23.00 -3.27
N GLN A 116 -25.26 -22.60 -4.55
CA GLN A 116 -25.48 -23.52 -5.69
C GLN A 116 -24.19 -24.07 -6.31
N THR A 117 -23.05 -23.38 -6.19
CA THR A 117 -21.78 -23.81 -6.81
C THR A 117 -20.85 -24.60 -5.87
N LEU A 118 -21.25 -24.80 -4.60
CA LEU A 118 -20.41 -25.43 -3.56
C LEU A 118 -20.56 -26.96 -3.44
N SER A 119 -21.40 -27.57 -4.26
CA SER A 119 -21.60 -29.02 -4.29
C SER A 119 -20.55 -29.79 -5.11
N THR A 120 -19.56 -29.12 -5.72
CA THR A 120 -18.64 -29.77 -6.69
C THR A 120 -17.14 -29.56 -6.45
N LEU A 121 -16.70 -29.03 -5.30
CA LEU A 121 -15.26 -28.94 -4.99
C LEU A 121 -14.89 -29.68 -3.70
N ASN A 122 -14.36 -30.90 -3.88
CA ASN A 122 -13.66 -31.68 -2.86
C ASN A 122 -12.35 -31.01 -2.45
N ILE A 123 -12.39 -30.02 -1.56
CA ILE A 123 -11.21 -29.58 -0.81
C ILE A 123 -11.53 -29.66 0.68
N SER A 124 -11.14 -30.79 1.27
CA SER A 124 -11.30 -31.18 2.67
C SER A 124 -10.27 -30.53 3.62
N GLN A 125 -9.59 -29.47 3.22
CA GLN A 125 -8.61 -28.80 4.08
C GLN A 125 -9.23 -27.62 4.82
N HIS A 126 -9.52 -27.85 6.10
CA HIS A 126 -9.73 -26.78 7.09
C HIS A 126 -8.39 -26.09 7.33
N VAL A 127 -8.30 -24.81 6.98
CA VAL A 127 -7.10 -23.99 7.22
C VAL A 127 -7.50 -22.81 8.08
N SER A 128 -6.69 -22.50 9.09
CA SER A 128 -6.89 -21.34 9.96
C SER A 128 -5.71 -20.38 9.88
N LYS A 129 -6.01 -19.08 9.93
CA LYS A 129 -5.05 -17.98 9.95
C LYS A 129 -5.43 -17.03 11.06
N ARG A 130 -4.45 -16.54 11.81
CA ARG A 130 -4.66 -15.55 12.85
C ARG A 130 -4.42 -14.16 12.31
N ILE A 131 -5.38 -13.27 12.53
CA ILE A 131 -5.25 -11.85 12.23
C ILE A 131 -4.94 -11.11 13.53
N ILE A 132 -3.96 -10.20 13.50
CA ILE A 132 -3.74 -9.18 14.52
C ILE A 132 -4.07 -7.83 13.88
N TYR A 133 -5.23 -7.28 14.19
CA TYR A 133 -5.73 -6.05 13.59
C TYR A 133 -5.43 -4.84 14.48
N ILE A 134 -4.86 -3.80 13.89
CA ILE A 134 -4.47 -2.56 14.55
C ILE A 134 -5.17 -1.41 13.85
N ARG A 135 -5.97 -0.64 14.60
CA ARG A 135 -6.55 0.59 14.05
C ARG A 135 -5.48 1.67 13.94
N HIS A 136 -5.46 2.40 12.83
CA HIS A 136 -4.63 3.59 12.68
C HIS A 136 -4.80 4.64 13.82
N GLY A 137 -3.77 5.47 14.03
CA GLY A 137 -3.78 6.64 14.91
C GLY A 137 -4.81 7.70 14.48
N GLU A 138 -5.10 8.68 15.32
CA GLU A 138 -6.01 9.78 14.95
C GLU A 138 -5.48 10.53 13.72
N SER A 139 -6.32 10.72 12.69
CA SER A 139 -5.97 11.53 11.51
C SER A 139 -6.40 12.98 11.63
N GLU A 140 -5.87 13.84 10.78
CA GLU A 140 -6.31 15.24 10.63
C GLU A 140 -7.82 15.34 10.37
N TRP A 141 -8.36 14.48 9.51
CA TRP A 141 -9.80 14.36 9.29
C TRP A 141 -10.57 14.01 10.58
N ASN A 142 -10.02 13.15 11.44
CA ASN A 142 -10.64 12.81 12.71
C ASN A 142 -10.66 14.00 13.68
N VAL A 143 -9.63 14.84 13.68
CA VAL A 143 -9.61 16.06 14.51
C VAL A 143 -10.78 16.98 14.13
N LEU A 144 -11.02 17.14 12.83
CA LEU A 144 -12.06 18.04 12.30
C LEU A 144 -13.48 17.52 12.51
N PHE A 145 -13.71 16.23 12.24
CA PHE A 145 -15.07 15.71 12.10
C PHE A 145 -15.51 14.72 13.18
N ASN A 146 -14.58 14.20 14.01
CA ASN A 146 -14.92 13.24 15.07
C ASN A 146 -14.77 13.82 16.48
N ARG A 147 -14.28 15.06 16.63
CA ARG A 147 -14.25 15.75 17.92
C ARG A 147 -15.56 16.53 18.13
N PRO A 148 -16.03 16.67 19.37
CA PRO A 148 -17.16 17.55 19.66
C PRO A 148 -16.88 18.98 19.18
N TRP A 149 -17.90 19.65 18.64
CA TRP A 149 -17.77 21.03 18.17
C TRP A 149 -17.44 21.96 19.35
N SER A 150 -16.34 22.69 19.21
CA SER A 150 -15.85 23.69 20.14
C SER A 150 -15.30 24.87 19.34
N SER A 151 -15.15 26.04 19.97
CA SER A 151 -14.48 27.20 19.35
C SER A 151 -13.08 26.85 18.83
N SER A 152 -12.35 26.00 19.55
CA SER A 152 -11.06 25.46 19.11
C SER A 152 -11.15 24.57 17.87
N THR A 153 -12.23 23.79 17.70
CA THR A 153 -12.45 22.95 16.52
C THR A 153 -12.80 23.79 15.29
N VAL A 154 -13.60 24.86 15.46
CA VAL A 154 -13.89 25.81 14.37
C VAL A 154 -12.62 26.53 13.91
N TRP A 155 -11.82 27.03 14.85
CA TRP A 155 -10.53 27.64 14.53
C TRP A 155 -9.60 26.65 13.82
N TYR A 156 -9.57 25.39 14.27
CA TYR A 156 -8.82 24.33 13.60
C TYR A 156 -9.30 24.09 12.17
N ALA A 157 -10.61 24.11 11.92
CA ALA A 157 -11.17 23.97 10.59
C ALA A 157 -10.75 25.10 9.64
N ILE A 158 -10.74 26.35 10.12
CA ILE A 158 -10.21 27.49 9.34
C ILE A 158 -8.72 27.27 9.03
N GLN A 159 -7.93 26.88 10.04
CA GLN A 159 -6.51 26.58 9.83
C GLN A 159 -6.30 25.42 8.84
N ALA A 160 -7.13 24.39 8.88
CA ALA A 160 -7.07 23.25 7.97
C ALA A 160 -7.39 23.68 6.53
N LEU A 161 -8.40 24.54 6.33
CA LEU A 161 -8.72 25.11 5.01
C LEU A 161 -7.56 25.96 4.46
N LEU A 162 -6.99 26.84 5.29
CA LEU A 162 -5.84 27.66 4.89
C LEU A 162 -4.62 26.79 4.54
N LYS A 163 -4.33 25.77 5.36
CA LYS A 163 -3.24 24.84 5.08
C LYS A 163 -3.49 24.01 3.82
N GLU A 164 -4.72 23.58 3.56
CA GLU A 164 -5.06 22.89 2.31
C GLU A 164 -4.83 23.80 1.10
N PHE A 165 -5.27 25.05 1.18
CA PHE A 165 -5.07 26.04 0.12
C PHE A 165 -3.58 26.28 -0.16
N ILE A 166 -2.78 26.50 0.89
CA ILE A 166 -1.31 26.63 0.78
C ILE A 166 -0.69 25.34 0.23
N ALA A 167 -1.26 24.17 0.56
CA ALA A 167 -0.75 22.89 0.10
C ALA A 167 -1.12 22.61 -1.36
N LEU A 168 -2.09 23.26 -2.00
CA LEU A 168 -2.52 23.02 -3.40
C LEU A 168 -1.37 22.79 -4.40
N PRO A 169 -0.31 23.61 -4.47
CA PRO A 169 0.83 23.41 -5.37
C PRO A 169 1.74 22.22 -5.01
N THR A 170 1.47 21.52 -3.91
CA THR A 170 2.22 20.36 -3.42
C THR A 170 1.41 19.07 -3.57
N SER A 171 2.06 17.92 -3.39
CA SER A 171 1.41 16.60 -3.37
C SER A 171 0.69 16.28 -2.04
N GLY A 172 0.75 17.18 -1.06
CA GLY A 172 0.18 17.00 0.27
C GLY A 172 -1.27 17.45 0.41
N SER A 173 -2.10 16.74 1.18
CA SER A 173 -3.45 17.20 1.52
C SER A 173 -3.77 16.86 2.97
N ILE A 174 -4.57 17.72 3.61
CA ILE A 174 -5.13 17.52 4.95
C ILE A 174 -6.44 16.76 4.84
N PHE A 175 -7.23 17.02 3.80
CA PHE A 175 -8.55 16.42 3.64
C PHE A 175 -8.50 15.10 2.86
N LEU A 176 -7.85 15.09 1.70
CA LEU A 176 -7.65 13.89 0.89
C LEU A 176 -6.55 13.04 1.50
N ASP A 177 -6.78 11.74 1.61
CA ASP A 177 -5.82 10.79 2.20
C ASP A 177 -5.19 11.30 3.51
N SER A 178 -6.04 11.84 4.40
CA SER A 178 -5.61 12.68 5.53
C SER A 178 -4.49 11.99 6.35
N PRO A 179 -3.39 12.70 6.65
CA PRO A 179 -2.29 12.15 7.45
C PRO A 179 -2.70 11.96 8.92
N LEU A 180 -1.83 11.32 9.70
CA LEU A 180 -1.93 11.33 11.16
C LEU A 180 -1.84 12.76 11.70
N SER A 181 -2.66 13.05 12.71
CA SER A 181 -2.51 14.26 13.53
C SER A 181 -1.32 14.13 14.48
N THR A 182 -0.87 15.22 15.10
CA THR A 182 0.15 15.18 16.18
C THR A 182 -0.25 14.20 17.29
N THR A 183 -1.54 14.14 17.63
CA THR A 183 -2.06 13.18 18.61
C THR A 183 -2.03 11.75 18.07
N GLY A 184 -2.32 11.55 16.78
CA GLY A 184 -2.18 10.25 16.12
C GLY A 184 -0.75 9.72 16.09
N VAL A 185 0.22 10.58 15.81
CA VAL A 185 1.65 10.26 15.88
C VAL A 185 2.03 9.85 17.30
N ARG A 186 1.63 10.65 18.31
CA ARG A 186 1.88 10.34 19.73
C ARG A 186 1.27 9.00 20.13
N LYS A 187 0.01 8.72 19.75
CA LYS A 187 -0.65 7.44 20.02
C LYS A 187 0.10 6.26 19.36
N SER A 188 0.59 6.45 18.14
CA SER A 188 1.37 5.43 17.42
C SER A 188 2.72 5.14 18.09
N LEU A 189 3.39 6.19 18.61
CA LEU A 189 4.62 6.04 19.41
C LEU A 189 4.34 5.36 20.76
N LEU A 190 3.22 5.68 21.42
CA LEU A 190 2.81 4.99 22.65
C LEU A 190 2.50 3.52 22.38
N LEU A 191 1.87 3.19 21.26
CA LEU A 191 1.68 1.82 20.83
C LEU A 191 3.01 1.10 20.62
N GLN A 192 3.97 1.73 19.92
CA GLN A 192 5.33 1.18 19.76
C GLN A 192 5.98 0.90 21.13
N LYS A 193 5.94 1.87 22.06
CA LYS A 193 6.50 1.72 23.40
C LYS A 193 5.81 0.58 24.16
N ARG A 194 4.48 0.49 24.10
CA ARG A 194 3.69 -0.57 24.73
C ARG A 194 4.04 -1.95 24.17
N ILE A 195 4.15 -2.07 22.84
CA ILE A 195 4.58 -3.31 22.17
C ILE A 195 5.96 -3.72 22.70
N ARG A 196 6.90 -2.79 22.87
CA ARG A 196 8.24 -3.09 23.43
C ARG A 196 8.19 -3.47 24.91
N SER A 197 7.54 -2.66 25.75
CA SER A 197 7.54 -2.85 27.21
C SER A 197 6.76 -4.08 27.67
N LEU A 198 5.76 -4.52 26.90
CA LEU A 198 5.01 -5.73 27.21
C LEU A 198 5.90 -6.99 27.17
N SER A 199 7.01 -6.98 26.42
CA SER A 199 7.98 -8.10 26.45
C SER A 199 8.53 -8.34 27.84
N ASP A 200 8.84 -7.26 28.55
CA ASP A 200 9.58 -7.30 29.81
C ASP A 200 8.68 -7.73 30.97
N ALA A 201 7.40 -7.34 30.93
CA ALA A 201 6.41 -7.63 31.97
C ALA A 201 5.75 -9.01 31.84
N LEU A 202 5.81 -9.64 30.65
CA LEU A 202 5.08 -10.89 30.37
C LEU A 202 5.81 -12.17 30.77
N ASN A 203 7.07 -12.07 31.23
CA ASN A 203 7.77 -13.19 31.85
C ASN A 203 7.14 -13.63 33.18
N GLU A 204 6.18 -12.88 33.74
CA GLU A 204 5.73 -13.10 35.11
C GLU A 204 4.31 -13.70 35.25
N TYR A 205 3.32 -13.44 34.36
CA TYR A 205 1.91 -13.79 34.69
C TYR A 205 0.89 -14.05 33.55
N SER A 206 1.27 -14.24 32.28
CA SER A 206 0.28 -14.29 31.18
C SER A 206 0.14 -15.62 30.45
N SER A 207 -1.08 -15.90 29.97
CA SER A 207 -1.41 -17.01 29.08
C SER A 207 -0.49 -17.02 27.85
N ALA A 208 0.13 -18.16 27.57
CA ALA A 208 1.10 -18.37 26.48
C ALA A 208 0.64 -17.79 25.13
N SER A 209 -0.66 -17.81 24.84
CA SER A 209 -1.24 -17.26 23.61
C SER A 209 -1.06 -15.74 23.45
N LYS A 210 -1.17 -14.94 24.53
CA LYS A 210 -0.97 -13.47 24.45
C LYS A 210 0.49 -13.13 24.19
N ILE A 211 1.40 -13.87 24.83
CA ILE A 211 2.85 -13.69 24.71
C ILE A 211 3.29 -13.95 23.26
N SER A 212 2.83 -15.06 22.66
CA SER A 212 3.16 -15.37 21.26
C SER A 212 2.71 -14.29 20.27
N LEU A 213 1.57 -13.64 20.52
CA LEU A 213 1.07 -12.57 19.64
C LEU A 213 1.83 -11.26 19.81
N LEU A 214 2.26 -10.96 21.02
CA LEU A 214 3.11 -9.79 21.27
C LEU A 214 4.50 -9.98 20.69
N HIS A 215 5.06 -11.20 20.77
CA HIS A 215 6.29 -11.54 20.07
C HIS A 215 6.14 -11.30 18.56
N CYS A 216 5.03 -11.74 17.95
CA CYS A 216 4.74 -11.42 16.54
C CYS A 216 4.72 -9.90 16.29
N LEU A 217 4.22 -9.06 17.19
CA LEU A 217 4.22 -7.61 16.97
C LEU A 217 5.61 -6.96 17.08
N GLN A 218 6.54 -7.58 17.79
CA GLN A 218 7.87 -7.02 18.08
C GLN A 218 8.91 -7.39 17.04
N THR A 219 8.96 -8.66 16.66
CA THR A 219 10.04 -9.25 15.85
C THR A 219 9.48 -9.84 14.57
N SER A 220 10.29 -9.80 13.51
CA SER A 220 9.96 -10.52 12.29
C SER A 220 10.06 -12.01 12.55
N SER A 221 9.21 -12.78 11.88
CA SER A 221 9.22 -14.24 11.94
C SER A 221 8.69 -14.77 10.62
N ALA A 222 9.26 -15.89 10.15
CA ALA A 222 8.81 -16.59 8.95
C ALA A 222 7.31 -16.99 9.00
N ASP A 223 6.72 -17.00 10.19
CA ASP A 223 5.32 -17.33 10.41
C ASP A 223 4.38 -16.13 10.41
N SER A 224 4.92 -14.91 10.27
CA SER A 224 4.14 -13.68 10.39
C SER A 224 4.46 -12.67 9.30
N ILE A 225 3.45 -11.96 8.83
CA ILE A 225 3.60 -10.90 7.83
C ILE A 225 2.86 -9.63 8.26
N ILE A 226 3.46 -8.47 7.97
CA ILE A 226 2.84 -7.17 8.23
C ILE A 226 2.27 -6.53 6.96
N VAL A 227 1.02 -6.09 7.07
CA VAL A 227 0.26 -5.48 5.98
C VAL A 227 -0.44 -4.20 6.45
N THR A 228 -0.73 -3.31 5.51
CA THR A 228 -1.48 -2.07 5.77
C THR A 228 -2.39 -1.72 4.62
N SER A 229 -3.40 -0.89 4.88
CA SER A 229 -4.16 -0.24 3.81
C SER A 229 -3.30 0.75 3.03
N ASN A 230 -3.79 1.15 1.86
CA ASN A 230 -3.17 2.18 1.04
C ASN A 230 -3.44 3.63 1.50
N LEU A 231 -4.07 3.83 2.67
CA LEU A 231 -4.32 5.15 3.22
C LEU A 231 -3.17 5.59 4.11
N ARG A 232 -2.69 6.83 3.92
CA ARG A 232 -1.51 7.41 4.54
C ARG A 232 -1.50 7.26 6.06
N ARG A 233 -2.62 7.54 6.72
CA ARG A 233 -2.75 7.37 8.18
C ARG A 233 -2.46 5.96 8.67
N SER A 234 -2.85 4.94 7.90
CA SER A 234 -2.59 3.54 8.24
C SER A 234 -1.14 3.17 8.00
N ILE A 235 -0.58 3.59 6.85
CA ILE A 235 0.83 3.42 6.51
C ILE A 235 1.73 4.08 7.57
N GLN A 236 1.47 5.35 7.93
CA GLN A 236 2.22 6.07 8.95
C GLN A 236 2.12 5.38 10.33
N THR A 237 0.94 4.90 10.71
CA THR A 237 0.78 4.15 11.96
C THR A 237 1.62 2.87 11.95
N ALA A 238 1.61 2.12 10.86
CA ALA A 238 2.40 0.89 10.71
C ALA A 238 3.91 1.16 10.78
N LEU A 239 4.40 2.16 10.03
CA LEU A 239 5.82 2.54 10.03
C LEU A 239 6.30 3.00 11.42
N ILE A 240 5.47 3.72 12.17
CA ILE A 240 5.81 4.15 13.53
C ILE A 240 5.73 2.96 14.50
N ALA A 241 4.59 2.26 14.56
CA ALA A 241 4.35 1.21 15.55
C ALA A 241 5.29 0.01 15.38
N SER A 242 5.56 -0.40 14.14
CA SER A 242 6.40 -1.56 13.79
C SER A 242 7.84 -1.20 13.47
N LYS A 243 8.31 0.00 13.86
CA LYS A 243 9.69 0.44 13.57
C LYS A 243 10.74 -0.57 14.01
N GLY A 244 10.56 -1.23 15.16
CA GLY A 244 11.49 -2.27 15.65
C GLY A 244 11.60 -3.44 14.66
N ARG A 245 10.45 -4.04 14.33
CA ARG A 245 10.31 -5.14 13.36
C ARG A 245 10.88 -4.77 11.99
N LEU A 246 10.57 -3.58 11.49
CA LEU A 246 11.00 -3.12 10.17
C LEU A 246 12.48 -2.70 10.13
N GLN A 247 13.15 -2.45 11.26
CA GLN A 247 14.55 -1.99 11.29
C GLN A 247 15.57 -3.13 11.30
N LEU A 248 15.21 -4.28 11.88
CA LEU A 248 16.14 -5.37 12.13
C LEU A 248 16.20 -6.36 10.95
N ASP A 249 15.07 -6.56 10.27
CA ASP A 249 14.94 -7.58 9.24
C ASP A 249 14.72 -7.00 7.84
N LYS A 250 14.97 -7.80 6.79
CA LYS A 250 14.60 -7.47 5.39
C LYS A 250 13.07 -7.47 5.17
N GLU A 251 12.28 -7.47 6.24
CA GLU A 251 10.83 -7.51 6.14
C GLU A 251 10.28 -6.23 5.50
N GLN A 252 9.33 -6.43 4.60
CA GLN A 252 8.61 -5.34 3.94
C GLN A 252 7.19 -5.23 4.49
N LEU A 253 6.71 -4.00 4.59
CA LEU A 253 5.32 -3.68 4.85
C LEU A 253 4.53 -3.71 3.54
N TYR A 254 3.65 -4.70 3.41
CA TYR A 254 2.82 -4.84 2.22
C TYR A 254 1.64 -3.88 2.26
N VAL A 255 1.42 -3.14 1.18
CA VAL A 255 0.32 -2.20 1.03
C VAL A 255 -0.78 -2.83 0.16
N LEU A 256 -1.96 -2.99 0.74
CA LEU A 256 -3.09 -3.67 0.09
C LEU A 256 -4.27 -2.70 -0.07
N SER A 257 -4.70 -2.46 -1.30
CA SER A 257 -5.89 -1.62 -1.56
C SER A 257 -7.21 -2.29 -1.10
N SER A 258 -7.21 -3.61 -0.92
CA SER A 258 -8.33 -4.37 -0.36
C SER A 258 -8.69 -3.98 1.09
N LEU A 259 -7.73 -3.39 1.82
CA LEU A 259 -7.88 -2.91 3.20
C LEU A 259 -8.32 -1.43 3.30
N GLN A 260 -8.52 -0.73 2.17
CA GLN A 260 -8.90 0.68 2.15
C GLN A 260 -10.23 0.93 2.89
N GLU A 261 -10.32 2.00 3.68
CA GLU A 261 -11.50 2.28 4.53
C GLU A 261 -12.81 2.32 3.73
N ILE A 262 -13.87 1.81 4.35
CA ILE A 262 -15.23 1.89 3.80
C ILE A 262 -15.79 3.27 4.09
N GLY A 263 -16.42 3.87 3.08
CA GLY A 263 -17.10 5.15 3.26
C GLY A 263 -17.18 5.98 2.01
N ARG A 264 -17.80 7.15 2.14
CA ARG A 264 -17.95 8.13 1.06
C ARG A 264 -17.14 9.40 1.29
N ASN A 265 -16.49 9.50 2.43
CA ASN A 265 -15.72 10.69 2.80
C ASN A 265 -14.45 10.79 1.95
N MET A 266 -14.00 12.02 1.75
CA MET A 266 -12.84 12.34 0.93
C MET A 266 -11.54 11.73 1.48
N ASP A 267 -11.43 11.60 2.81
CA ASP A 267 -10.28 10.98 3.49
C ASP A 267 -10.21 9.46 3.28
N THR A 268 -11.21 8.86 2.64
CA THR A 268 -11.20 7.43 2.29
C THR A 268 -10.55 7.15 0.94
N LEU A 269 -10.10 8.18 0.22
CA LEU A 269 -9.32 8.05 -1.02
C LEU A 269 -7.83 8.23 -0.74
N SER A 270 -7.01 7.34 -1.29
CA SER A 270 -5.55 7.41 -1.26
C SER A 270 -5.05 8.37 -2.32
N LEU A 271 -4.08 9.22 -1.97
CA LEU A 271 -3.32 10.01 -2.93
C LEU A 271 -2.12 9.22 -3.49
N GLY A 272 -1.84 8.05 -2.91
CA GLY A 272 -0.70 7.20 -3.25
C GLY A 272 -0.83 6.53 -4.61
N THR A 273 0.32 6.33 -5.23
CA THR A 273 0.46 5.74 -6.56
C THR A 273 0.18 4.23 -6.56
N THR A 274 -0.38 3.72 -7.66
CA THR A 274 -0.71 2.30 -7.87
C THR A 274 0.54 1.44 -8.08
N ALA A 275 0.42 0.13 -7.92
CA ALA A 275 1.49 -0.84 -8.16
C ALA A 275 2.11 -0.77 -9.57
N ASN A 276 1.33 -0.30 -10.56
CA ASN A 276 1.70 -0.28 -11.98
C ASN A 276 2.38 1.03 -12.41
N ASN A 277 2.44 2.02 -11.53
CA ASN A 277 3.06 3.31 -11.82
C ASN A 277 4.42 3.36 -11.12
N ASN A 278 5.42 3.94 -11.79
CA ASN A 278 6.79 3.99 -11.29
C ASN A 278 6.81 4.53 -9.84
N PRO A 279 7.44 3.82 -8.89
CA PRO A 279 7.51 4.22 -7.48
C PRO A 279 8.21 5.58 -7.22
N SER A 280 8.71 6.25 -8.25
CA SER A 280 9.27 7.62 -8.18
C SER A 280 8.19 8.66 -7.88
N ASP A 281 6.96 8.48 -8.35
CA ASP A 281 6.02 9.61 -8.45
C ASP A 281 5.04 9.70 -7.25
N GLY A 282 4.83 8.59 -6.54
CA GLY A 282 3.88 8.52 -5.41
C GLY A 282 4.47 8.81 -4.04
N VAL A 283 5.78 8.70 -3.90
CA VAL A 283 6.44 8.79 -2.60
C VAL A 283 6.56 10.24 -2.15
N ASP A 284 6.57 11.22 -3.05
CA ASP A 284 6.64 12.63 -2.65
C ASP A 284 5.39 13.11 -1.89
N ALA A 285 4.23 12.51 -2.11
CA ALA A 285 3.03 12.77 -1.31
C ALA A 285 3.16 12.27 0.15
N ILE A 286 3.92 11.19 0.36
CA ILE A 286 4.27 10.66 1.69
C ILE A 286 5.51 11.38 2.25
N SER A 287 6.42 11.89 1.41
CA SER A 287 7.72 12.47 1.79
C SER A 287 7.65 13.95 2.20
N THR A 288 6.77 14.75 1.59
CA THR A 288 6.74 16.21 1.82
C THR A 288 5.92 16.63 3.04
N CYS A 289 4.79 15.96 3.35
CA CYS A 289 4.00 16.27 4.54
C CYS A 289 4.60 15.71 5.84
N ASP A 290 5.47 14.71 5.73
CA ASP A 290 5.94 13.87 6.84
C ASP A 290 7.34 14.27 7.33
N ARG A 291 8.04 15.14 6.60
CA ARG A 291 9.43 15.54 6.87
C ARG A 291 9.62 16.26 8.19
N ASN A 292 8.59 16.89 8.76
CA ASN A 292 8.70 17.61 10.03
C ASN A 292 8.08 16.83 11.20
N ALA A 293 6.93 16.17 11.00
CA ALA A 293 6.24 15.43 12.06
C ALA A 293 6.96 14.12 12.45
N VAL A 294 7.57 13.41 11.51
CA VAL A 294 8.32 12.17 11.81
C VAL A 294 9.78 12.45 12.17
N ARG A 295 10.39 13.52 11.61
CA ARG A 295 11.78 13.91 11.89
C ARG A 295 11.98 14.42 13.32
N ASN A 296 10.99 15.12 13.89
CA ASN A 296 11.07 15.61 15.27
C ASN A 296 10.92 14.52 16.33
N TYR A 297 10.44 13.32 15.97
CA TYR A 297 10.17 12.24 16.93
C TYR A 297 10.95 10.94 16.65
N SER A 298 11.60 10.84 15.49
CA SER A 298 12.54 9.76 15.16
C SER A 298 13.95 10.35 15.05
N ASN A 299 14.75 10.20 16.11
CA ASN A 299 16.16 10.64 16.17
C ASN A 299 17.07 10.10 15.05
N ASN A 300 16.58 9.22 14.17
CA ASN A 300 17.29 8.78 12.98
C ASN A 300 16.50 9.18 11.73
N SER A 301 17.09 10.11 10.97
CA SER A 301 16.72 10.49 9.61
C SER A 301 16.94 9.29 8.68
N THR A 302 15.93 8.43 8.56
CA THR A 302 15.89 7.42 7.48
C THR A 302 15.52 8.16 6.20
N SER A 303 16.33 8.04 5.14
CA SER A 303 16.10 8.72 3.87
C SER A 303 14.76 8.27 3.25
N ALA A 304 14.16 9.09 2.40
CA ALA A 304 12.93 8.73 1.67
C ALA A 304 13.10 7.40 0.88
N GLU A 305 14.32 7.13 0.41
CA GLU A 305 14.71 5.88 -0.25
C GLU A 305 14.71 4.67 0.70
N GLN A 306 15.18 4.83 1.94
CA GLN A 306 15.11 3.78 2.96
C GLN A 306 13.67 3.49 3.40
N LYS A 307 12.78 4.50 3.41
CA LYS A 307 11.33 4.28 3.60
C LYS A 307 10.73 3.52 2.42
N LYS A 308 11.15 3.83 1.18
CA LYS A 308 10.70 3.18 -0.06
C LYS A 308 11.11 1.71 -0.13
N ALA A 309 12.31 1.37 0.32
CA ALA A 309 12.79 -0.02 0.37
C ALA A 309 11.96 -0.94 1.28
N LYS A 310 11.21 -0.36 2.22
CA LYS A 310 10.41 -1.09 3.22
C LYS A 310 8.93 -1.20 2.85
N LEU A 311 8.45 -0.55 1.80
CA LEU A 311 7.06 -0.65 1.35
C LEU A 311 6.97 -1.54 0.13
N ASN A 312 6.16 -2.59 0.21
CA ASN A 312 5.84 -3.45 -0.92
C ASN A 312 4.47 -3.06 -1.48
N TRP A 313 4.48 -2.48 -2.69
CA TRP A 313 3.28 -1.95 -3.34
C TRP A 313 2.58 -2.96 -4.27
N SER A 314 3.06 -4.21 -4.36
CA SER A 314 2.60 -5.19 -5.36
C SER A 314 1.10 -5.49 -5.31
N TRP A 315 0.43 -5.17 -4.19
CA TRP A 315 -1.00 -5.40 -3.97
C TRP A 315 -1.80 -4.10 -3.80
N ASN A 316 -1.21 -2.96 -4.15
CA ASN A 316 -1.89 -1.67 -4.16
C ASN A 316 -2.45 -1.36 -5.56
N HIS A 317 -3.71 -1.71 -5.79
CA HIS A 317 -4.39 -1.48 -7.06
C HIS A 317 -5.01 -0.07 -7.16
N GLY A 318 -4.61 0.86 -6.28
CA GLY A 318 -5.16 2.22 -6.23
C GLY A 318 -6.46 2.31 -5.44
N ASN A 319 -7.27 3.31 -5.78
CA ASN A 319 -8.49 3.61 -5.06
C ASN A 319 -9.62 2.63 -5.38
N LYS A 320 -10.45 2.37 -4.37
CA LYS A 320 -11.76 1.74 -4.55
C LYS A 320 -12.57 2.48 -5.63
N ALA A 321 -13.28 1.74 -6.46
CA ALA A 321 -14.16 2.30 -7.49
C ALA A 321 -15.40 2.95 -6.87
N VAL A 322 -15.95 3.99 -7.54
CA VAL A 322 -17.19 4.67 -7.13
C VAL A 322 -18.34 3.66 -6.96
N PHE A 323 -18.54 2.80 -7.96
CA PHE A 323 -19.55 1.74 -7.95
C PHE A 323 -19.00 0.39 -7.45
N GLY A 324 -17.91 0.43 -6.66
CA GLY A 324 -17.30 -0.75 -6.07
C GLY A 324 -18.12 -1.36 -4.92
N CYS A 325 -17.69 -2.54 -4.48
CA CYS A 325 -18.28 -3.26 -3.36
C CYS A 325 -17.21 -3.61 -2.31
N ALA A 326 -17.40 -3.19 -1.06
CA ALA A 326 -16.48 -3.50 0.03
C ALA A 326 -16.32 -5.01 0.25
N GLN A 327 -17.40 -5.79 0.08
CA GLN A 327 -17.36 -7.25 0.23
C GLN A 327 -16.40 -7.91 -0.76
N ALA A 328 -16.36 -7.45 -2.01
CA ALA A 328 -15.42 -7.96 -3.02
C ALA A 328 -13.96 -7.71 -2.59
N ARG A 329 -13.66 -6.51 -2.07
CA ARG A 329 -12.34 -6.18 -1.53
C ARG A 329 -11.98 -7.03 -0.32
N MET A 330 -12.92 -7.28 0.59
CA MET A 330 -12.69 -8.15 1.74
C MET A 330 -12.45 -9.60 1.35
N LYS A 331 -13.17 -10.11 0.34
CA LYS A 331 -12.93 -11.44 -0.22
C LYS A 331 -11.52 -11.53 -0.84
N GLN A 332 -11.12 -10.51 -1.61
CA GLN A 332 -9.77 -10.41 -2.16
C GLN A 332 -8.70 -10.41 -1.06
N PHE A 333 -8.93 -9.71 0.06
CA PHE A 333 -8.03 -9.76 1.21
C PHE A 333 -7.92 -11.18 1.79
N LEU A 334 -9.03 -11.89 1.96
CA LEU A 334 -9.01 -13.26 2.47
C LEU A 334 -8.34 -14.24 1.52
N GLU A 335 -8.63 -14.17 0.23
CA GLU A 335 -7.93 -14.95 -0.79
C GLU A 335 -6.42 -14.70 -0.73
N TRP A 336 -6.01 -13.45 -0.57
CA TRP A 336 -4.61 -13.09 -0.37
C TRP A 336 -4.03 -13.70 0.92
N VAL A 337 -4.74 -13.63 2.05
CA VAL A 337 -4.32 -14.19 3.34
C VAL A 337 -4.14 -15.72 3.27
N PHE A 338 -5.06 -16.41 2.61
CA PHE A 338 -5.02 -17.87 2.52
C PHE A 338 -4.09 -18.40 1.42
N ALA A 339 -3.68 -17.57 0.47
CA ALA A 339 -2.60 -17.88 -0.48
C ALA A 339 -1.19 -17.74 0.13
N ARG A 340 -1.08 -17.24 1.37
CA ARG A 340 0.18 -16.99 2.08
C ARG A 340 0.56 -18.17 2.97
N GLN A 341 1.85 -18.39 3.17
CA GLN A 341 2.36 -19.47 4.03
C GLN A 341 2.27 -19.09 5.52
N GLU A 342 2.43 -17.81 5.82
CA GLU A 342 2.46 -17.22 7.16
C GLU A 342 1.15 -17.47 7.91
N ARG A 343 1.20 -17.99 9.15
CA ARG A 343 -0.02 -18.26 9.93
C ARG A 343 -0.59 -17.00 10.58
N VAL A 344 0.23 -15.97 10.81
CA VAL A 344 -0.16 -14.72 11.45
C VAL A 344 -0.07 -13.55 10.47
N VAL A 345 -1.14 -12.78 10.35
CA VAL A 345 -1.18 -11.56 9.53
C VAL A 345 -1.45 -10.37 10.41
N ILE A 346 -0.49 -9.45 10.49
CA ILE A 346 -0.59 -8.20 11.25
C ILE A 346 -1.12 -7.12 10.32
N VAL A 347 -2.35 -6.66 10.57
CA VAL A 347 -3.10 -5.77 9.69
C VAL A 347 -3.22 -4.39 10.32
N TYR A 348 -2.64 -3.38 9.69
CA TYR A 348 -2.93 -1.98 10.00
C TYR A 348 -4.07 -1.48 9.12
N GLY A 349 -5.21 -1.17 9.74
CA GLY A 349 -6.43 -0.82 9.02
C GLY A 349 -7.33 0.17 9.76
N HIS A 350 -8.61 0.10 9.44
CA HIS A 350 -9.63 1.07 9.83
C HIS A 350 -10.86 0.45 10.50
N SER A 351 -11.63 1.25 11.22
CA SER A 351 -12.74 0.72 12.03
C SER A 351 -13.94 0.31 11.21
N LEU A 352 -14.33 1.07 10.16
CA LEU A 352 -15.53 0.71 9.40
C LEU A 352 -15.27 -0.55 8.57
N TRP A 353 -14.09 -0.65 7.97
CA TRP A 353 -13.62 -1.88 7.32
C TRP A 353 -13.71 -3.09 8.26
N LEU A 354 -13.12 -3.03 9.46
CA LEU A 354 -13.17 -4.16 10.40
C LEU A 354 -14.59 -4.50 10.84
N ARG A 355 -15.42 -3.48 11.08
CA ARG A 355 -16.80 -3.68 11.50
C ARG A 355 -17.63 -4.39 10.43
N GLU A 356 -17.52 -3.97 9.17
CA GLU A 356 -18.21 -4.65 8.07
C GLU A 356 -17.61 -6.04 7.79
N PHE A 357 -16.30 -6.21 7.93
CA PHE A 357 -15.63 -7.51 7.85
C PHE A 357 -16.20 -8.50 8.88
N CYS A 358 -16.32 -8.07 10.13
CA CYS A 358 -16.96 -8.86 11.19
C CYS A 358 -18.44 -9.13 10.90
N ARG A 359 -19.19 -8.21 10.30
CA ARG A 359 -20.60 -8.44 9.93
C ARG A 359 -20.76 -9.47 8.80
N LEU A 360 -19.78 -9.58 7.92
CA LEU A 360 -19.79 -10.51 6.80
C LEU A 360 -19.37 -11.93 7.21
N TYR A 361 -18.32 -12.05 8.03
CA TYR A 361 -17.66 -13.34 8.27
C TYR A 361 -17.88 -13.94 9.67
N LEU A 362 -18.47 -13.21 10.62
CA LEU A 362 -19.02 -13.86 11.82
C LEU A 362 -20.35 -14.53 11.49
N THR A 363 -20.68 -15.59 12.23
CA THR A 363 -21.93 -16.34 12.10
C THR A 363 -23.14 -15.40 11.98
N PRO A 364 -23.99 -15.57 10.94
CA PRO A 364 -25.24 -14.81 10.82
C PRO A 364 -26.09 -14.97 12.08
N GLY A 365 -26.76 -13.89 12.51
CA GLY A 365 -27.60 -13.89 13.71
C GLY A 365 -26.84 -13.85 15.05
N LEU A 366 -25.55 -14.22 15.09
CA LEU A 366 -24.75 -14.11 16.32
C LEU A 366 -24.62 -12.64 16.75
N ASP A 367 -25.05 -12.33 17.96
CA ASP A 367 -24.78 -11.05 18.58
C ASP A 367 -23.31 -11.00 19.05
N HIS A 368 -22.49 -10.17 18.40
CA HIS A 368 -21.09 -10.02 18.73
C HIS A 368 -20.69 -8.53 18.74
N PRO A 369 -20.01 -8.02 19.79
CA PRO A 369 -19.67 -6.60 19.91
C PRO A 369 -18.90 -6.03 18.71
N MET A 370 -18.02 -6.83 18.11
CA MET A 370 -17.21 -6.42 16.94
C MET A 370 -18.04 -6.11 15.67
N LYS A 371 -19.32 -6.49 15.63
CA LYS A 371 -20.25 -6.08 14.56
C LYS A 371 -20.75 -4.63 14.72
N ARG A 372 -20.52 -3.99 15.87
CA ARG A 372 -21.04 -2.66 16.21
C ARG A 372 -19.97 -1.67 16.65
N ILE A 373 -18.99 -2.13 17.42
CA ILE A 373 -17.99 -1.27 18.04
C ILE A 373 -17.07 -0.62 17.00
N LYS A 374 -16.77 0.66 17.22
CA LYS A 374 -15.69 1.38 16.55
C LYS A 374 -14.46 1.31 17.46
N LEU A 375 -13.47 0.48 17.09
CA LEU A 375 -12.20 0.38 17.83
C LEU A 375 -11.61 1.76 18.11
N HIS A 376 -10.94 1.97 19.23
CA HIS A 376 -10.17 3.17 19.52
C HIS A 376 -8.92 3.26 18.63
N ASN A 377 -8.40 4.48 18.42
CA ASN A 377 -7.17 4.66 17.63
C ASN A 377 -6.00 3.92 18.29
N CYS A 378 -5.19 3.22 17.50
CA CYS A 378 -4.08 2.39 17.95
C CYS A 378 -4.49 1.20 18.85
N GLU A 379 -5.78 0.84 18.89
CA GLU A 379 -6.23 -0.37 19.57
C GLU A 379 -5.88 -1.61 18.75
N VAL A 380 -5.55 -2.69 19.45
CA VAL A 380 -5.08 -3.97 18.90
C VAL A 380 -6.05 -5.06 19.28
N VAL A 381 -6.54 -5.80 18.28
CA VAL A 381 -7.41 -6.95 18.47
C VAL A 381 -6.94 -8.11 17.60
N SER A 382 -6.85 -9.31 18.16
CA SER A 382 -6.57 -10.54 17.40
C SER A 382 -7.80 -11.42 17.31
N PHE A 383 -7.94 -12.14 16.20
CA PHE A 383 -8.96 -13.16 15.98
C PHE A 383 -8.48 -14.18 14.93
N VAL A 384 -9.15 -15.33 14.85
CA VAL A 384 -8.86 -16.38 13.88
C VAL A 384 -9.91 -16.35 12.77
N VAL A 385 -9.43 -16.42 11.54
CA VAL A 385 -10.25 -16.66 10.35
C VAL A 385 -9.96 -18.08 9.89
N GLU A 386 -11.01 -18.79 9.53
CA GLU A 386 -10.94 -20.14 9.00
C GLU A 386 -11.46 -20.15 7.57
N HIS A 387 -10.90 -21.04 6.76
CA HIS A 387 -11.37 -21.35 5.42
C HIS A 387 -11.80 -22.81 5.39
N HIS A 388 -13.08 -23.04 5.11
CA HIS A 388 -13.69 -24.37 5.05
C HIS A 388 -14.69 -24.43 3.91
N GLN A 389 -14.52 -25.41 3.00
CA GLN A 389 -15.43 -25.64 1.87
C GLN A 389 -15.70 -24.36 1.05
N GLY A 390 -14.64 -23.63 0.67
CA GLY A 390 -14.77 -22.41 -0.14
C GLY A 390 -15.43 -21.22 0.59
N ARG A 391 -15.64 -21.32 1.91
CA ARG A 391 -16.22 -20.26 2.75
C ARG A 391 -15.22 -19.80 3.79
N PHE A 392 -15.25 -18.51 4.08
CA PHE A 392 -14.49 -17.92 5.17
C PHE A 392 -15.40 -17.63 6.35
N HIS A 393 -14.93 -17.90 7.55
CA HIS A 393 -15.61 -17.53 8.79
C HIS A 393 -14.63 -17.11 9.87
N ILE A 394 -15.08 -16.21 10.74
CA ILE A 394 -14.33 -15.80 11.93
C ILE A 394 -14.78 -16.67 13.09
N GLU A 395 -13.83 -17.29 13.79
CA GLU A 395 -14.11 -18.05 15.01
C GLU A 395 -14.52 -17.09 16.14
N PRO A 396 -15.78 -17.08 16.60
CA PRO A 396 -16.27 -16.03 17.49
C PRO A 396 -15.58 -15.97 18.85
N LYS A 397 -15.10 -17.11 19.36
CA LYS A 397 -14.40 -17.17 20.65
C LYS A 397 -12.92 -16.81 20.57
N SER A 398 -12.41 -16.58 19.36
CA SER A 398 -10.98 -16.33 19.14
C SER A 398 -10.53 -14.88 19.37
N PHE A 399 -11.47 -13.96 19.65
CA PHE A 399 -11.19 -12.55 19.85
C PHE A 399 -10.38 -12.28 21.12
N LEU A 400 -9.34 -11.49 20.97
CA LEU A 400 -8.42 -11.11 22.04
C LEU A 400 -8.04 -9.64 21.89
N PHE A 401 -8.35 -8.81 22.88
CA PHE A 401 -7.86 -7.43 22.96
C PHE A 401 -6.50 -7.43 23.64
N ILE A 402 -5.52 -6.75 23.03
CA ILE A 402 -4.10 -6.79 23.42
C ILE A 402 -3.67 -5.50 24.11
#